data_AF-A0A1E1WR49-F1
#
_entry.id   AF-A0A1E1WR49-F1
#
_cell.length_a   1.000
_cell.length_b   1.000
_cell.length_c   1.000
_cell.angle_alpha   90.00
_cell.angle_beta   90.00
_cell.angle_gamma   90.00
#
_symmetry.space_group_name_H-M   'P 1'
#
loop_
_entity.id
_entity.type
_entity.pdbx_description
1 polymer ?
#
loop_
_entity_poly.entity_id
_entity_poly.type
_entity_poly.pdbx_seq_one_letter_code
_entity_poly.pdbx_strand_id
1 'polypeptide(L)'
;MMSEPNNPFAGLLGVSEAKSQSNAEYAESPAIAVTSKQSQEDAEIEMINNIVENVFHFTINPRAVDGADRQLVYLEELAEAMKPRVNIDLEALEQALFERLLLPEVEATVIPKSSLSFKEHVVQKQVFPYLFSSIQNLQSFDHMVGMRNALDKMRELIFRNAVTALKQPALFEGQDFAVQLVELLKHVDPQSHTFFMDIVKAFVLEGEEGVQEQLKEVMLPVLKRIHTDVNKSNIINLPIYVLPSIQLFANNPNLAPILMESCEPKIETNGRLYQDSVIGALLSLSVLPRTAISLHEFFDNPMDQAATSMMESSVWNASSHLTNNMHKIFLSLLKGGPQMRNRLLTWIGKCLKTNVARGKLWNVQAGEISPATLTCVSDGFMLNLGAVLLQLCQPFCTTADDPKSLKIDPTYGAVTPEECAAKSVHLDCLHNETCLLPLREGEDGQSVKRPTAETYNFVTECFFMTQKCIDLGVRVCAEKLWRSGQELGRAQRALSDVAAAAHHLVEPMRQRAHHLMTKFVSLRCALLEKDMLTNLHRLQATACTWLVQVAIRPDPESPQASYAPTTVV
;
A
#
# COMPACT_ATOMS: atom_id res chain seq x y z
N MET A 1 42.09 38.62 -48.14
CA MET A 1 42.34 38.22 -46.74
C MET A 1 41.40 37.07 -46.43
N MET A 2 41.96 35.91 -46.03
CA MET A 2 41.37 34.78 -45.28
C MET A 2 40.02 34.21 -45.78
N SER A 3 39.99 33.15 -46.60
CA SER A 3 40.22 31.70 -46.31
C SER A 3 38.90 30.95 -46.12
N GLU A 4 38.53 30.14 -47.12
CA GLU A 4 37.68 28.97 -46.96
C GLU A 4 38.44 27.82 -46.26
N PRO A 5 37.73 26.79 -45.76
CA PRO A 5 38.19 25.43 -45.95
C PRO A 5 37.10 24.46 -46.46
N ASN A 6 37.42 23.85 -47.61
CA ASN A 6 37.11 22.51 -48.13
C ASN A 6 36.22 21.53 -47.33
N ASN A 7 35.30 20.87 -48.05
CA ASN A 7 34.97 19.45 -47.83
C ASN A 7 34.78 18.74 -49.20
N PRO A 8 35.37 17.54 -49.42
CA PRO A 8 36.00 17.16 -50.69
C PRO A 8 35.39 15.91 -51.36
N PHE A 9 34.16 16.00 -51.87
CA PHE A 9 33.53 14.89 -52.63
C PHE A 9 32.98 15.31 -54.01
N ALA A 10 33.55 16.34 -54.62
CA ALA A 10 33.27 16.79 -55.99
C ALA A 10 33.81 15.83 -57.08
N GLY A 11 33.69 14.52 -56.90
CA GLY A 11 34.24 13.55 -57.86
C GLY A 11 33.66 12.17 -57.72
N LEU A 12 32.38 11.99 -58.03
CA LEU A 12 31.88 10.72 -58.55
C LEU A 12 30.52 10.95 -59.25
N LEU A 13 30.53 10.81 -60.58
CA LEU A 13 29.39 10.62 -61.49
C LEU A 13 28.58 11.92 -61.74
N GLY A 14 28.79 12.75 -62.78
CA GLY A 14 29.25 12.51 -64.13
C GLY A 14 28.06 12.44 -65.09
N VAL A 15 27.64 13.56 -65.70
CA VAL A 15 27.02 13.63 -67.03
C VAL A 15 27.23 15.03 -67.64
N SER A 16 27.72 15.05 -68.88
CA SER A 16 27.98 16.22 -69.72
C SER A 16 26.73 16.87 -70.33
N GLU A 17 26.95 18.12 -70.74
CA GLU A 17 26.09 19.11 -71.39
C GLU A 17 25.15 18.64 -72.51
N ALA A 18 23.95 19.25 -72.58
CA ALA A 18 23.41 19.86 -73.81
C ALA A 18 22.29 20.88 -73.50
N LYS A 19 22.34 22.04 -74.16
CA LYS A 19 21.44 23.20 -74.04
C LYS A 19 20.25 23.13 -75.01
N SER A 20 19.17 23.82 -74.60
CA SER A 20 18.16 24.57 -75.40
C SER A 20 17.16 23.74 -76.23
N GLN A 21 15.86 24.03 -76.32
CA GLN A 21 15.12 25.30 -76.30
C GLN A 21 13.69 25.15 -75.74
N SER A 22 13.17 26.31 -75.33
CA SER A 22 11.78 26.72 -75.12
C SER A 22 10.65 25.92 -75.80
N ASN A 23 9.62 25.58 -75.04
CA ASN A 23 8.39 26.38 -75.05
C ASN A 23 7.57 26.12 -73.78
N ALA A 24 7.23 27.22 -73.12
CA ALA A 24 6.21 27.25 -72.09
C ALA A 24 4.84 27.09 -72.76
N GLU A 25 4.04 26.15 -72.27
CA GLU A 25 2.60 26.38 -72.16
C GLU A 25 2.15 25.85 -70.80
N TYR A 26 1.66 26.80 -70.00
CA TYR A 26 1.01 26.58 -68.73
C TYR A 26 -0.22 25.69 -68.93
N ALA A 27 -0.27 24.57 -68.22
CA ALA A 27 -1.52 23.97 -67.79
C ALA A 27 -1.34 23.55 -66.32
N GLU A 28 -1.75 24.44 -65.42
CA GLU A 28 -2.01 24.09 -64.02
C GLU A 28 -2.99 22.91 -64.00
N SER A 29 -2.57 21.80 -63.39
CA SER A 29 -3.48 20.72 -62.99
C SER A 29 -3.53 20.67 -61.46
N PRO A 30 -4.53 21.30 -60.81
CA PRO A 30 -4.77 21.14 -59.38
C PRO A 30 -5.23 19.71 -59.03
N ALA A 31 -5.74 18.97 -60.02
CA ALA A 31 -6.38 17.67 -59.82
C ALA A 31 -5.41 16.60 -59.28
N ILE A 32 -4.20 16.48 -59.83
CA ILE A 32 -3.28 15.36 -59.50
C ILE A 32 -2.73 15.46 -58.06
N ALA A 33 -2.53 16.68 -57.55
CA ALA A 33 -2.10 16.91 -56.17
C ALA A 33 -3.23 16.74 -55.14
N VAL A 34 -4.49 16.92 -55.56
CA VAL A 34 -5.68 16.67 -54.72
C VAL A 34 -5.97 15.17 -54.66
N THR A 35 -5.82 14.44 -55.76
CA THR A 35 -6.06 12.99 -55.79
C THR A 35 -5.00 12.20 -55.02
N SER A 36 -3.73 12.63 -55.03
CA SER A 36 -2.67 11.97 -54.26
C SER A 36 -2.83 12.19 -52.75
N LYS A 37 -3.24 13.39 -52.32
CA LYS A 37 -3.55 13.68 -50.90
C LYS A 37 -4.74 12.89 -50.40
N GLN A 38 -5.83 12.80 -51.18
CA GLN A 38 -6.99 11.97 -50.83
C GLN A 38 -6.63 10.49 -50.70
N SER A 39 -5.82 9.94 -51.61
CA SER A 39 -5.38 8.54 -51.51
C SER A 39 -4.50 8.25 -50.29
N GLN A 40 -3.80 9.28 -49.78
CA GLN A 40 -2.92 9.15 -48.62
C GLN A 40 -3.70 9.27 -47.31
N GLU A 41 -4.70 10.16 -47.25
CA GLU A 41 -5.66 10.26 -46.15
C GLU A 41 -6.51 8.98 -46.02
N ASP A 42 -6.99 8.42 -47.13
CA ASP A 42 -7.77 7.17 -47.13
C ASP A 42 -6.94 5.98 -46.60
N ALA A 43 -5.66 5.90 -46.99
CA ALA A 43 -4.73 4.87 -46.51
C ALA A 43 -4.42 5.02 -45.01
N GLU A 44 -4.30 6.26 -44.51
CA GLU A 44 -4.12 6.53 -43.09
C GLU A 44 -5.36 6.13 -42.27
N ILE A 45 -6.57 6.45 -42.76
CA ILE A 45 -7.83 6.04 -42.13
C ILE A 45 -7.97 4.51 -42.08
N GLU A 46 -7.61 3.80 -43.15
CA GLU A 46 -7.61 2.34 -43.16
C GLU A 46 -6.60 1.76 -42.15
N MET A 47 -5.43 2.38 -42.03
CA MET A 47 -4.42 2.00 -41.04
C MET A 47 -4.91 2.24 -39.60
N ILE A 48 -5.56 3.37 -39.33
CA ILE A 48 -6.19 3.68 -38.04
C ILE A 48 -7.26 2.64 -37.73
N ASN A 49 -8.16 2.36 -38.67
CA ASN A 49 -9.22 1.36 -38.48
C ASN A 49 -8.64 -0.01 -38.15
N ASN A 50 -7.60 -0.44 -38.86
CA ASN A 50 -6.91 -1.69 -38.58
C ASN A 50 -6.33 -1.74 -37.15
N ILE A 51 -5.75 -0.64 -36.67
CA ILE A 51 -5.28 -0.56 -35.28
C ILE A 51 -6.47 -0.61 -34.32
N VAL A 52 -7.54 0.16 -34.56
CA VAL A 52 -8.75 0.17 -33.72
C VAL A 52 -9.34 -1.24 -33.58
N GLU A 53 -9.54 -1.95 -34.69
CA GLU A 53 -10.11 -3.29 -34.69
C GLU A 53 -9.22 -4.31 -33.95
N ASN A 54 -7.89 -4.16 -34.00
CA ASN A 54 -6.97 -5.06 -33.29
C ASN A 54 -6.77 -4.69 -31.82
N VAL A 55 -6.94 -3.43 -31.44
CA VAL A 55 -6.81 -2.97 -30.06
C VAL A 55 -8.08 -3.21 -29.27
N PHE A 56 -9.22 -2.78 -29.83
CA PHE A 56 -10.50 -2.74 -29.16
C PHE A 56 -11.46 -3.87 -29.59
N HIS A 57 -11.14 -4.60 -30.66
CA HIS A 57 -11.98 -5.71 -31.13
C HIS A 57 -13.44 -5.33 -31.42
N PHE A 58 -13.68 -4.13 -31.97
CA PHE A 58 -14.98 -3.74 -32.52
C PHE A 58 -14.82 -3.12 -33.91
N THR A 59 -15.93 -3.07 -34.66
CA THR A 59 -15.97 -2.51 -36.01
C THR A 59 -17.37 -1.99 -36.35
N ILE A 60 -17.46 -1.07 -37.31
CA ILE A 60 -18.70 -0.63 -37.96
C ILE A 60 -18.89 -1.29 -39.34
N ASN A 61 -17.94 -2.11 -39.79
CA ASN A 61 -18.05 -2.84 -41.05
C ASN A 61 -18.59 -4.26 -40.79
N PRO A 62 -19.82 -4.60 -41.23
CA PRO A 62 -20.40 -5.92 -41.01
C PRO A 62 -19.66 -7.05 -41.75
N ARG A 63 -18.72 -6.70 -42.65
CA ARG A 63 -17.90 -7.62 -43.45
C ARG A 63 -16.41 -7.52 -43.12
N ALA A 64 -16.02 -6.93 -41.98
CA ALA A 64 -14.60 -6.75 -41.61
C ALA A 64 -13.83 -8.06 -41.37
N VAL A 65 -14.54 -9.17 -41.18
CA VAL A 65 -13.94 -10.45 -40.80
C VAL A 65 -13.71 -11.33 -42.03
N ASP A 66 -12.49 -11.32 -42.55
CA ASP A 66 -12.00 -12.31 -43.50
C ASP A 66 -11.09 -13.32 -42.78
N GLY A 67 -11.69 -14.41 -42.28
CA GLY A 67 -10.94 -15.51 -41.64
C GLY A 67 -11.66 -16.12 -40.43
N ALA A 68 -11.42 -17.42 -40.19
CA ALA A 68 -12.17 -18.19 -39.19
C ALA A 68 -11.89 -17.81 -37.72
N ASP A 69 -10.81 -17.08 -37.43
CA ASP A 69 -10.35 -16.84 -36.06
C ASP A 69 -10.46 -15.37 -35.58
N ARG A 70 -10.77 -14.43 -36.47
CA ARG A 70 -10.92 -13.01 -36.09
C ARG A 70 -12.35 -12.76 -35.61
N GLN A 71 -12.50 -12.17 -34.44
CA GLN A 71 -13.79 -11.88 -33.82
C GLN A 71 -13.84 -10.41 -33.46
N LEU A 72 -14.90 -9.73 -33.87
CA LEU A 72 -15.12 -8.32 -33.62
C LEU A 72 -16.55 -8.09 -33.14
N VAL A 73 -16.75 -7.09 -32.30
CA VAL A 73 -18.07 -6.59 -31.91
C VAL A 73 -18.56 -5.62 -32.97
N TYR A 74 -19.73 -5.88 -33.54
CA TYR A 74 -20.35 -4.98 -34.51
C TYR A 74 -21.17 -3.89 -33.79
N LEU A 75 -20.83 -2.62 -34.03
CA LEU A 75 -21.52 -1.46 -33.48
C LEU A 75 -22.58 -0.97 -34.47
N GLU A 76 -23.79 -1.52 -34.36
CA GLU A 76 -24.88 -1.30 -35.33
C GLU A 76 -25.35 0.16 -35.36
N GLU A 77 -25.53 0.79 -34.20
CA GLU A 77 -26.03 2.17 -34.10
C GLU A 77 -25.03 3.16 -34.71
N LEU A 78 -23.75 3.03 -34.37
CA LEU A 78 -22.70 3.84 -34.97
C LEU A 78 -22.55 3.56 -36.48
N ALA A 79 -22.64 2.29 -36.90
CA ALA A 79 -22.54 1.94 -38.31
C ALA A 79 -23.65 2.61 -39.15
N GLU A 80 -24.87 2.70 -38.62
CA GLU A 80 -25.98 3.43 -39.27
C GLU A 80 -25.71 4.94 -39.33
N ALA A 81 -25.21 5.54 -38.24
CA ALA A 81 -24.90 6.96 -38.17
C ALA A 81 -23.77 7.40 -39.10
N MET A 82 -22.81 6.50 -39.39
CA MET A 82 -21.63 6.80 -40.19
C MET A 82 -21.79 6.50 -41.69
N LYS A 83 -22.94 5.97 -42.15
CA LYS A 83 -23.15 5.63 -43.57
C LYS A 83 -22.85 6.84 -44.49
N PRO A 84 -22.09 6.64 -45.59
CA PRO A 84 -21.63 5.38 -46.15
C PRO A 84 -20.23 4.91 -45.68
N ARG A 85 -19.61 5.56 -44.69
CA ARG A 85 -18.28 5.18 -44.18
C ARG A 85 -18.34 3.85 -43.45
N VAL A 86 -17.30 3.03 -43.63
CA VAL A 86 -17.15 1.68 -43.02
C VAL A 86 -15.92 1.56 -42.14
N ASN A 87 -15.09 2.60 -42.07
CA ASN A 87 -13.87 2.65 -41.26
C ASN A 87 -14.08 3.61 -40.08
N ILE A 88 -13.53 3.24 -38.92
CA ILE A 88 -13.51 4.06 -37.72
C ILE A 88 -12.25 4.95 -37.75
N ASP A 89 -12.44 6.26 -37.87
CA ASP A 89 -11.39 7.26 -37.69
C ASP A 89 -11.25 7.66 -36.20
N LEU A 90 -10.28 8.51 -35.87
CA LEU A 90 -10.02 8.92 -34.48
C LEU A 90 -11.15 9.74 -33.86
N GLU A 91 -11.95 10.44 -34.67
CA GLU A 91 -13.09 11.23 -34.20
C GLU A 91 -14.25 10.30 -33.82
N ALA A 92 -14.56 9.34 -34.68
CA ALA A 92 -15.58 8.33 -34.42
C ALA A 92 -15.21 7.35 -33.30
N LEU A 93 -13.91 7.13 -33.06
CA LEU A 93 -13.42 6.19 -32.05
C LEU A 93 -13.91 6.52 -30.63
N GLU A 94 -14.06 7.80 -30.29
CA GLU A 94 -14.59 8.22 -28.99
C GLU A 94 -16.00 7.64 -28.76
N GLN A 95 -16.89 7.85 -29.72
CA GLN A 95 -18.26 7.36 -29.66
C GLN A 95 -18.29 5.82 -29.72
N ALA A 96 -17.47 5.21 -30.59
CA ALA A 96 -17.40 3.77 -30.74
C ALA A 96 -16.97 3.06 -29.43
N LEU A 97 -15.94 3.58 -28.77
CA LEU A 97 -15.45 3.01 -27.51
C LEU A 97 -16.49 3.17 -26.40
N PHE A 98 -17.14 4.32 -26.32
CA PHE A 98 -18.19 4.57 -25.33
C PHE A 98 -19.40 3.63 -25.55
N GLU A 99 -19.91 3.52 -26.78
CA GLU A 99 -20.99 2.59 -27.15
C GLU A 99 -20.61 1.15 -26.79
N ARG A 100 -19.40 0.71 -27.15
CA ARG A 100 -18.91 -0.64 -26.84
C ARG A 100 -18.94 -0.94 -25.34
N LEU A 101 -18.61 0.02 -24.48
CA LEU A 101 -18.61 -0.16 -23.03
C LEU A 101 -20.01 -0.20 -22.42
N LEU A 102 -21.02 0.32 -23.13
CA LEU A 102 -22.43 0.34 -22.69
C LEU A 102 -23.25 -0.85 -23.20
N LEU A 103 -22.70 -1.69 -24.08
CA LEU A 103 -23.41 -2.85 -24.62
C LEU A 103 -23.79 -3.85 -23.51
N PRO A 104 -25.09 -4.14 -23.30
CA PRO A 104 -25.53 -5.07 -22.26
C PRO A 104 -25.22 -6.53 -22.62
N GLU A 105 -25.39 -6.91 -23.89
CA GLU A 105 -25.15 -8.26 -24.41
C GLU A 105 -24.12 -8.24 -25.54
N VAL A 106 -22.86 -8.13 -25.17
CA VAL A 106 -21.72 -8.06 -26.11
C VAL A 106 -21.68 -9.28 -27.05
N GLU A 107 -21.99 -10.47 -26.55
CA GLU A 107 -21.96 -11.72 -27.33
C GLU A 107 -22.94 -11.69 -28.52
N ALA A 108 -24.09 -11.05 -28.34
CA ALA A 108 -25.13 -10.98 -29.36
C ALA A 108 -24.69 -10.14 -30.56
N THR A 109 -23.76 -9.21 -30.37
CA THR A 109 -23.26 -8.30 -31.42
C THR A 109 -21.95 -8.76 -32.05
N VAL A 110 -21.34 -9.86 -31.58
CA VAL A 110 -20.11 -10.41 -32.17
C VAL A 110 -20.32 -10.89 -33.61
N ILE A 111 -19.33 -10.64 -34.45
CA ILE A 111 -19.16 -11.20 -35.79
C ILE A 111 -17.83 -11.98 -35.87
N PRO A 112 -17.78 -13.12 -36.59
CA PRO A 112 -18.86 -13.70 -37.37
C PRO A 112 -19.88 -14.43 -36.46
N LYS A 113 -21.16 -14.42 -36.84
CA LYS A 113 -22.26 -15.06 -36.09
C LYS A 113 -22.13 -16.58 -35.96
N SER A 114 -21.24 -17.20 -36.74
CA SER A 114 -20.89 -18.61 -36.67
C SER A 114 -19.93 -18.97 -35.52
N SER A 115 -19.48 -17.99 -34.73
CA SER A 115 -18.57 -18.20 -33.60
C SER A 115 -19.22 -19.07 -32.52
N LEU A 116 -18.58 -20.21 -32.19
CA LEU A 116 -19.03 -21.14 -31.14
C LEU A 116 -18.32 -20.90 -29.79
N SER A 117 -17.19 -20.21 -29.81
CA SER A 117 -16.40 -19.85 -28.63
C SER A 117 -15.92 -18.41 -28.80
N PHE A 118 -15.92 -17.63 -27.73
CA PHE A 118 -15.54 -16.22 -27.78
C PHE A 118 -14.19 -15.96 -27.11
N LYS A 119 -13.36 -15.13 -27.74
CA LYS A 119 -12.13 -14.60 -27.13
C LYS A 119 -12.50 -13.70 -25.95
N GLU A 120 -11.81 -13.87 -24.81
CA GLU A 120 -12.12 -13.20 -23.55
C GLU A 120 -12.26 -11.67 -23.68
N HIS A 121 -11.30 -11.02 -24.35
CA HIS A 121 -11.33 -9.57 -24.59
C HIS A 121 -12.55 -9.12 -25.41
N VAL A 122 -12.95 -9.90 -26.42
CA VAL A 122 -14.07 -9.55 -27.32
C VAL A 122 -15.37 -9.43 -26.54
N VAL A 123 -15.62 -10.37 -25.64
CA VAL A 123 -16.88 -10.47 -24.86
C VAL A 123 -16.76 -9.92 -23.44
N GLN A 124 -15.64 -9.28 -23.11
CA GLN A 124 -15.45 -8.68 -21.80
C GLN A 124 -16.51 -7.60 -21.55
N LYS A 125 -17.26 -7.77 -20.45
CA LYS A 125 -18.37 -6.91 -20.02
C LYS A 125 -17.93 -5.90 -18.95
N GLN A 126 -16.84 -6.19 -18.25
CA GLN A 126 -16.30 -5.32 -17.23
C GLN A 126 -15.42 -4.25 -17.86
N VAL A 127 -15.67 -3.00 -17.50
CA VAL A 127 -15.01 -1.82 -18.07
C VAL A 127 -13.49 -1.88 -17.87
N PHE A 128 -13.01 -2.03 -16.63
CA PHE A 128 -11.56 -1.97 -16.38
C PHE A 128 -10.77 -3.14 -16.96
N PRO A 129 -11.19 -4.41 -16.85
CA PRO A 129 -10.49 -5.51 -17.51
C PRO A 129 -10.44 -5.36 -19.04
N TYR A 130 -11.51 -4.84 -19.66
CA TYR A 130 -11.54 -4.57 -21.09
C TYR A 130 -10.58 -3.44 -21.47
N LEU A 131 -10.61 -2.31 -20.75
CA LEU A 131 -9.71 -1.18 -21.00
C LEU A 131 -8.24 -1.53 -20.72
N PHE A 132 -7.96 -2.36 -19.71
CA PHE A 132 -6.63 -2.88 -19.44
C PHE A 132 -6.13 -3.78 -20.56
N SER A 133 -6.96 -4.73 -21.03
CA SER A 133 -6.61 -5.57 -22.17
C SER A 133 -6.40 -4.73 -23.44
N SER A 134 -7.20 -3.67 -23.63
CA SER A 134 -7.03 -2.72 -24.73
C SER A 134 -5.68 -1.99 -24.65
N ILE A 135 -5.23 -1.57 -23.46
CA ILE A 135 -3.91 -0.93 -23.34
C ILE A 135 -2.77 -1.91 -23.65
N GLN A 136 -2.92 -3.18 -23.27
CA GLN A 136 -1.95 -4.23 -23.59
C GLN A 136 -1.89 -4.49 -25.10
N ASN A 137 -3.05 -4.54 -25.77
CA ASN A 137 -3.10 -4.68 -27.22
C ASN A 137 -2.46 -3.46 -27.92
N LEU A 138 -2.73 -2.24 -27.44
CA LEU A 138 -2.19 -1.00 -28.00
C LEU A 138 -0.65 -0.96 -27.98
N GLN A 139 -0.02 -1.51 -26.93
CA GLN A 139 1.45 -1.58 -26.83
C GLN A 139 2.10 -2.37 -27.96
N SER A 140 1.38 -3.30 -28.58
CA SER A 140 1.89 -4.06 -29.74
C SER A 140 2.18 -3.16 -30.94
N PHE A 141 1.62 -1.95 -30.98
CA PHE A 141 1.77 -0.98 -32.06
C PHE A 141 2.75 0.16 -31.74
N ASP A 142 3.37 0.21 -30.55
CA ASP A 142 4.25 1.31 -30.13
C ASP A 142 5.48 1.52 -31.06
N HIS A 143 5.84 0.50 -31.84
CA HIS A 143 6.92 0.56 -32.83
C HIS A 143 6.56 1.34 -34.11
N MET A 144 5.27 1.62 -34.36
CA MET A 144 4.80 2.31 -35.56
C MET A 144 4.97 3.83 -35.44
N VAL A 145 6.17 4.33 -35.73
CA VAL A 145 6.54 5.75 -35.56
C VAL A 145 5.59 6.73 -36.25
N GLY A 146 5.07 6.39 -37.44
CA GLY A 146 4.13 7.22 -38.19
C GLY A 146 2.76 7.38 -37.54
N MET A 147 2.39 6.49 -36.61
CA MET A 147 1.07 6.46 -35.97
C MET A 147 1.08 6.95 -34.53
N ARG A 148 2.18 7.55 -34.05
CA ARG A 148 2.34 7.92 -32.64
C ARG A 148 1.20 8.82 -32.13
N ASN A 149 0.79 9.82 -32.89
CA ASN A 149 -0.32 10.70 -32.51
C ASN A 149 -1.65 9.94 -32.37
N ALA A 150 -1.91 8.98 -33.27
CA ALA A 150 -3.10 8.14 -33.20
C ALA A 150 -3.05 7.22 -31.97
N LEU A 151 -1.91 6.59 -31.70
CA LEU A 151 -1.73 5.73 -30.52
C LEU A 151 -1.87 6.51 -29.21
N ASP A 152 -1.31 7.72 -29.14
CA ASP A 152 -1.46 8.60 -27.98
C ASP A 152 -2.92 9.03 -27.79
N LYS A 153 -3.64 9.32 -28.88
CA LYS A 153 -5.08 9.60 -28.81
C LYS A 153 -5.89 8.41 -28.35
N MET A 154 -5.62 7.19 -28.85
CA MET A 154 -6.26 5.97 -28.38
C MET A 154 -6.03 5.73 -26.88
N ARG A 155 -4.80 5.96 -26.41
CA ARG A 155 -4.45 5.89 -24.98
C ARG A 155 -5.23 6.93 -24.16
N GLU A 156 -5.33 8.16 -24.64
CA GLU A 156 -6.15 9.22 -24.02
C GLU A 156 -7.63 8.80 -23.92
N LEU A 157 -8.20 8.22 -24.99
CA LEU A 157 -9.58 7.74 -25.03
C LEU A 157 -9.85 6.62 -24.02
N ILE A 158 -8.91 5.69 -23.87
CA ILE A 158 -8.98 4.62 -22.86
C ILE A 158 -9.09 5.22 -21.46
N PHE A 159 -8.18 6.13 -21.10
CA PHE A 159 -8.19 6.72 -19.76
C PHE A 159 -9.36 7.66 -19.53
N ARG A 160 -9.80 8.40 -20.55
CA ARG A 160 -11.00 9.25 -20.44
C ARG A 160 -12.24 8.41 -20.14
N ASN A 161 -12.45 7.29 -20.86
CA ASN A 161 -13.56 6.38 -20.57
C ASN A 161 -13.44 5.74 -19.17
N ALA A 162 -12.23 5.39 -18.74
CA ALA A 162 -12.00 4.90 -17.38
C ALA A 162 -12.39 5.95 -16.31
N VAL A 163 -12.04 7.23 -16.53
CA VAL A 163 -12.42 8.32 -15.63
C VAL A 163 -13.92 8.58 -15.67
N THR A 164 -14.55 8.57 -16.85
CA THR A 164 -16.02 8.69 -17.00
C THR A 164 -16.73 7.59 -16.23
N ALA A 165 -16.26 6.34 -16.28
CA ALA A 165 -16.83 5.24 -15.51
C ALA A 165 -16.77 5.48 -14.00
N LEU A 166 -15.70 6.10 -13.49
CA LEU A 166 -15.56 6.40 -12.06
C LEU A 166 -16.34 7.63 -11.62
N LYS A 167 -16.39 8.69 -12.44
CA LYS A 167 -17.10 9.94 -12.14
C LYS A 167 -18.61 9.84 -12.36
N GLN A 168 -19.03 9.05 -13.33
CA GLN A 168 -20.44 8.91 -13.74
C GLN A 168 -20.86 7.43 -13.75
N PRO A 169 -20.78 6.74 -12.60
CA PRO A 169 -21.02 5.29 -12.55
C PRO A 169 -22.44 4.89 -12.96
N ALA A 170 -23.41 5.80 -12.83
CA ALA A 170 -24.80 5.56 -13.21
C ALA A 170 -25.00 5.31 -14.71
N LEU A 171 -24.06 5.71 -15.57
CA LEU A 171 -24.11 5.42 -17.01
C LEU A 171 -23.89 3.93 -17.32
N PHE A 172 -23.19 3.22 -16.44
CA PHE A 172 -22.77 1.84 -16.68
C PHE A 172 -23.56 0.88 -15.79
N GLU A 173 -24.73 0.48 -16.26
CA GLU A 173 -25.64 -0.37 -15.48
C GLU A 173 -25.02 -1.72 -15.09
N GLY A 174 -25.26 -2.16 -13.86
CA GLY A 174 -24.80 -3.47 -13.36
C GLY A 174 -23.31 -3.59 -13.08
N GLN A 175 -22.53 -2.51 -13.18
CA GLN A 175 -21.09 -2.54 -12.92
C GLN A 175 -20.74 -2.29 -11.44
N ASP A 176 -19.75 -3.02 -10.93
CA ASP A 176 -19.11 -2.74 -9.63
C ASP A 176 -17.63 -2.42 -9.86
N PHE A 177 -17.34 -1.12 -9.96
CA PHE A 177 -15.99 -0.64 -10.25
C PHE A 177 -14.98 -0.95 -9.15
N ALA A 178 -15.42 -1.03 -7.90
CA ALA A 178 -14.54 -1.41 -6.81
C ALA A 178 -14.07 -2.86 -6.93
N VAL A 179 -14.95 -3.79 -7.36
CA VAL A 179 -14.54 -5.17 -7.68
C VAL A 179 -13.54 -5.19 -8.82
N GLN A 180 -13.83 -4.46 -9.90
CA GLN A 180 -12.99 -4.47 -11.09
C GLN A 180 -11.59 -3.90 -10.84
N LEU A 181 -11.49 -2.80 -10.08
CA LEU A 181 -10.20 -2.23 -9.68
C LEU A 181 -9.43 -3.19 -8.76
N VAL A 182 -10.10 -3.92 -7.87
CA VAL A 182 -9.44 -4.96 -7.06
C VAL A 182 -8.97 -6.12 -7.94
N GLU A 183 -9.75 -6.54 -8.93
CA GLU A 183 -9.34 -7.59 -9.88
C GLU A 183 -8.11 -7.17 -10.68
N LEU A 184 -8.05 -5.92 -11.13
CA LEU A 184 -6.87 -5.35 -11.75
C LEU A 184 -5.64 -5.45 -10.83
N LEU A 185 -5.79 -5.08 -9.55
CA LEU A 185 -4.71 -5.16 -8.56
C LEU A 185 -4.25 -6.60 -8.27
N LYS A 186 -5.11 -7.60 -8.48
CA LYS A 186 -4.76 -9.02 -8.27
C LYS A 186 -3.78 -9.58 -9.30
N HIS A 187 -3.55 -8.91 -10.42
CA HIS A 187 -2.53 -9.36 -11.38
C HIS A 187 -1.09 -9.22 -10.82
N VAL A 188 -0.85 -8.24 -9.93
CA VAL A 188 0.45 -8.01 -9.25
C VAL A 188 1.64 -7.83 -10.20
N ASP A 189 1.39 -7.48 -11.45
CA ASP A 189 2.42 -7.26 -12.46
C ASP A 189 2.65 -5.74 -12.69
N PRO A 190 3.81 -5.34 -13.24
CA PRO A 190 4.12 -3.93 -13.45
C PRO A 190 3.11 -3.19 -14.35
N GLN A 191 2.49 -3.86 -15.33
CA GLN A 191 1.55 -3.22 -16.24
C GLN A 191 0.22 -2.92 -15.56
N SER A 192 -0.34 -3.87 -14.80
CA SER A 192 -1.59 -3.64 -14.05
C SER A 192 -1.43 -2.53 -13.01
N HIS A 193 -0.30 -2.51 -12.30
CA HIS A 193 0.02 -1.43 -11.38
C HIS A 193 0.15 -0.08 -12.09
N THR A 194 0.86 -0.03 -13.23
CA THR A 194 1.01 1.20 -14.01
C THR A 194 -0.34 1.70 -14.52
N PHE A 195 -1.18 0.81 -15.05
CA PHE A 195 -2.51 1.15 -15.54
C PHE A 195 -3.41 1.68 -14.41
N PHE A 196 -3.42 1.05 -13.24
CA PHE A 196 -4.14 1.56 -12.06
C PHE A 196 -3.67 2.97 -11.67
N MET A 197 -2.35 3.19 -11.64
CA MET A 197 -1.78 4.49 -11.31
C MET A 197 -2.09 5.57 -12.36
N ASP A 198 -2.11 5.20 -13.63
CA ASP A 198 -2.45 6.10 -14.73
C ASP A 198 -3.94 6.47 -14.74
N ILE A 199 -4.83 5.56 -14.34
CA ILE A 199 -6.25 5.89 -14.08
C ILE A 199 -6.35 6.95 -12.99
N VAL A 200 -5.65 6.77 -11.86
CA VAL A 200 -5.66 7.74 -10.75
C VAL A 200 -5.09 9.08 -11.21
N LYS A 201 -4.03 9.06 -12.02
CA LYS A 201 -3.43 10.28 -12.59
C LYS A 201 -4.41 10.99 -13.52
N ALA A 202 -5.05 10.27 -14.44
CA ALA A 202 -6.05 10.81 -15.35
C ALA A 202 -7.25 11.40 -14.59
N PHE A 203 -7.73 10.69 -13.56
CA PHE A 203 -8.84 11.14 -12.72
C PHE A 203 -8.56 12.50 -12.06
N VAL A 204 -7.32 12.71 -11.58
CA VAL A 204 -6.93 13.94 -10.88
C VAL A 204 -6.57 15.08 -11.84
N LEU A 205 -6.12 14.78 -13.06
CA LEU A 205 -5.71 15.79 -14.05
C LEU A 205 -6.85 16.73 -14.47
N GLU A 206 -8.10 16.29 -14.41
CA GLU A 206 -9.26 17.10 -14.83
C GLU A 206 -9.52 18.30 -13.91
N GLY A 207 -8.84 18.43 -12.76
CA GLY A 207 -8.66 19.71 -12.05
C GLY A 207 -9.91 20.39 -11.50
N GLU A 208 -11.06 19.72 -11.50
CA GLU A 208 -12.32 20.25 -11.01
C GLU A 208 -12.32 20.41 -9.47
N GLU A 209 -13.12 21.35 -8.98
CA GLU A 209 -13.32 21.53 -7.55
C GLU A 209 -13.96 20.27 -6.95
N GLY A 210 -13.38 19.70 -5.89
CA GLY A 210 -13.88 18.48 -5.25
C GLY A 210 -13.34 17.14 -5.79
N VAL A 211 -12.45 17.15 -6.78
CA VAL A 211 -11.86 15.92 -7.37
C VAL A 211 -11.23 14.97 -6.33
N GLN A 212 -10.59 15.51 -5.28
CA GLN A 212 -10.02 14.68 -4.21
C GLN A 212 -11.09 13.94 -3.40
N GLU A 213 -12.24 14.56 -3.14
CA GLU A 213 -13.35 13.89 -2.43
C GLU A 213 -14.01 12.84 -3.33
N GLN A 214 -14.19 13.12 -4.62
CA GLN A 214 -14.67 12.11 -5.58
C GLN A 214 -13.72 10.91 -5.69
N LEU A 215 -12.40 11.16 -5.78
CA LEU A 215 -11.39 10.10 -5.80
C LEU A 215 -11.48 9.25 -4.53
N LYS A 216 -11.67 9.88 -3.38
CA LYS A 216 -11.87 9.21 -2.09
C LYS A 216 -13.13 8.34 -2.09
N GLU A 217 -14.27 8.86 -2.56
CA GLU A 217 -15.52 8.09 -2.66
C GLU A 217 -15.35 6.82 -3.51
N VAL A 218 -14.56 6.90 -4.59
CA VAL A 218 -14.24 5.75 -5.46
C VAL A 218 -13.26 4.77 -4.79
N MET A 219 -12.24 5.27 -4.10
CA MET A 219 -11.14 4.45 -3.58
C MET A 219 -11.42 3.82 -2.21
N LEU A 220 -12.32 4.41 -1.39
CA LEU A 220 -12.73 3.83 -0.11
C LEU A 220 -13.37 2.43 -0.24
N PRO A 221 -14.29 2.17 -1.19
CA PRO A 221 -14.79 0.82 -1.48
C PRO A 221 -13.68 -0.18 -1.85
N VAL A 222 -12.67 0.25 -2.62
CA VAL A 222 -11.50 -0.59 -2.97
C VAL A 222 -10.73 -0.99 -1.71
N LEU A 223 -10.39 -0.02 -0.86
CA LEU A 223 -9.72 -0.28 0.42
C LEU A 223 -10.56 -1.16 1.35
N LYS A 224 -11.89 -0.99 1.36
CA LYS A 224 -12.82 -1.81 2.15
C LYS A 224 -12.82 -3.28 1.70
N ARG A 225 -12.72 -3.53 0.40
CA ARG A 225 -12.60 -4.89 -0.14
C ARG A 225 -11.28 -5.53 0.27
N ILE A 226 -10.16 -4.82 0.08
CA ILE A 226 -8.84 -5.28 0.54
C ILE A 226 -8.85 -5.57 2.05
N HIS A 227 -9.43 -4.68 2.86
CA HIS A 227 -9.59 -4.88 4.31
C HIS A 227 -10.42 -6.13 4.65
N THR A 228 -11.47 -6.41 3.86
CA THR A 228 -12.28 -7.63 4.02
C THR A 228 -11.45 -8.89 3.78
N ASP A 229 -10.60 -8.88 2.75
CA ASP A 229 -9.73 -10.01 2.44
C ASP A 229 -8.65 -10.21 3.51
N VAL A 230 -8.08 -9.12 4.05
CA VAL A 230 -7.16 -9.17 5.19
C VAL A 230 -7.83 -9.79 6.43
N ASN A 231 -9.08 -9.41 6.74
CA ASN A 231 -9.79 -9.94 7.91
C ASN A 231 -10.18 -11.42 7.78
N LYS A 232 -10.34 -11.92 6.56
CA LYS A 232 -10.56 -13.35 6.29
C LYS A 232 -9.27 -14.16 6.28
N SER A 233 -8.11 -13.49 6.35
CA SER A 233 -6.80 -14.11 6.28
C SER A 233 -6.16 -14.24 7.66
N ASN A 234 -5.26 -15.20 7.77
CA ASN A 234 -4.23 -15.29 8.79
C ASN A 234 -2.87 -14.91 8.19
N ILE A 235 -1.81 -14.91 8.99
CA ILE A 235 -0.49 -14.42 8.55
C ILE A 235 0.12 -15.24 7.40
N ILE A 236 -0.25 -16.52 7.27
CA ILE A 236 0.31 -17.45 6.27
C ILE A 236 -0.44 -17.37 4.93
N ASN A 237 -1.76 -17.16 4.95
CA ASN A 237 -2.61 -17.21 3.75
C ASN A 237 -3.05 -15.84 3.22
N LEU A 238 -2.33 -14.77 3.57
CA LEU A 238 -2.60 -13.43 3.08
C LEU A 238 -2.50 -13.39 1.53
N PRO A 239 -3.53 -12.92 0.80
CA PRO A 239 -3.47 -12.84 -0.65
C PRO A 239 -2.32 -11.95 -1.14
N ILE A 240 -1.59 -12.43 -2.15
CA ILE A 240 -0.32 -11.85 -2.61
C ILE A 240 -0.43 -10.40 -3.11
N TYR A 241 -1.61 -9.97 -3.54
CA TYR A 241 -1.83 -8.61 -4.06
C TYR A 241 -2.00 -7.56 -2.96
N VAL A 242 -2.32 -7.96 -1.72
CA VAL A 242 -2.70 -7.02 -0.66
C VAL A 242 -1.55 -6.06 -0.34
N LEU A 243 -0.36 -6.58 -0.02
CA LEU A 243 0.78 -5.75 0.38
C LEU A 243 1.26 -4.82 -0.76
N PRO A 244 1.42 -5.29 -2.02
CA PRO A 244 1.69 -4.41 -3.15
C PRO A 244 0.63 -3.33 -3.36
N SER A 245 -0.65 -3.67 -3.22
CA SER A 245 -1.76 -2.71 -3.38
C SER A 245 -1.67 -1.59 -2.34
N ILE A 246 -1.49 -1.93 -1.06
CA ILE A 246 -1.35 -0.91 -0.01
C ILE A 246 -0.07 -0.08 -0.19
N GLN A 247 1.01 -0.69 -0.69
CA GLN A 247 2.22 0.04 -1.06
C GLN A 247 1.99 1.04 -2.20
N LEU A 248 1.17 0.72 -3.21
CA LEU A 248 0.79 1.67 -4.27
C LEU A 248 0.04 2.87 -3.71
N PHE A 249 -0.94 2.62 -2.84
CA PHE A 249 -1.68 3.69 -2.15
C PHE A 249 -0.74 4.59 -1.34
N ALA A 250 0.15 3.99 -0.55
CA ALA A 250 1.10 4.73 0.29
C ALA A 250 2.14 5.55 -0.51
N ASN A 251 2.49 5.11 -1.72
CA ASN A 251 3.47 5.78 -2.57
C ASN A 251 2.88 6.95 -3.38
N ASN A 252 1.57 7.00 -3.56
CA ASN A 252 0.94 8.03 -4.40
C ASN A 252 0.43 9.21 -3.56
N PRO A 253 0.74 10.46 -3.93
CA PRO A 253 0.36 11.64 -3.15
C PRO A 253 -1.15 11.89 -3.05
N ASN A 254 -1.96 11.41 -4.01
CA ASN A 254 -3.42 11.52 -4.00
C ASN A 254 -4.07 10.36 -3.22
N LEU A 255 -3.48 9.16 -3.23
CA LEU A 255 -4.04 7.98 -2.56
C LEU A 255 -3.59 7.85 -1.09
N ALA A 256 -2.39 8.30 -0.75
CA ALA A 256 -1.87 8.21 0.61
C ALA A 256 -2.76 8.94 1.65
N PRO A 257 -3.32 10.14 1.37
CA PRO A 257 -4.31 10.78 2.26
C PRO A 257 -5.56 9.93 2.46
N ILE A 258 -6.08 9.32 1.39
CA ILE A 258 -7.26 8.46 1.43
C ILE A 258 -6.99 7.20 2.27
N LEU A 259 -5.83 6.57 2.07
CA LEU A 259 -5.38 5.43 2.88
C LEU A 259 -5.30 5.80 4.36
N MET A 260 -4.64 6.91 4.70
CA MET A 260 -4.49 7.33 6.09
C MET A 260 -5.82 7.70 6.74
N GLU A 261 -6.71 8.40 6.03
CA GLU A 261 -8.05 8.73 6.52
C GLU A 261 -8.86 7.47 6.82
N SER A 262 -8.77 6.46 5.94
CA SER A 262 -9.44 5.17 6.18
C SER A 262 -8.90 4.40 7.38
N CYS A 263 -7.73 4.77 7.90
CA CYS A 263 -7.09 4.15 9.06
C CYS A 263 -7.33 4.88 10.38
N GLU A 264 -7.92 6.08 10.34
CA GLU A 264 -8.25 6.85 11.53
C GLU A 264 -9.52 6.29 12.19
N PRO A 265 -9.47 5.92 13.48
CA PRO A 265 -10.63 5.34 14.14
C PRO A 265 -11.72 6.40 14.34
N LYS A 266 -12.97 6.02 14.07
CA LYS A 266 -14.14 6.89 14.28
C LYS A 266 -14.32 7.35 15.73
N ILE A 267 -13.91 6.51 16.69
CA ILE A 267 -13.94 6.83 18.12
C ILE A 267 -12.51 6.79 18.63
N GLU A 268 -11.87 7.96 18.69
CA GLU A 268 -10.44 8.07 19.01
C GLU A 268 -10.10 7.56 20.42
N THR A 269 -11.05 7.51 21.35
CA THR A 269 -10.82 7.02 22.73
C THR A 269 -10.79 5.51 22.84
N ASN A 270 -11.22 4.77 21.81
CA ASN A 270 -11.23 3.31 21.81
C ASN A 270 -10.03 2.76 21.07
N GLY A 271 -9.00 2.36 21.83
CA GLY A 271 -7.74 1.85 21.30
C GLY A 271 -7.89 0.64 20.37
N ARG A 272 -8.93 -0.21 20.55
CA ARG A 272 -9.19 -1.36 19.70
C ARG A 272 -9.49 -0.99 18.25
N LEU A 273 -10.16 0.14 18.02
CA LEU A 273 -10.60 0.55 16.68
C LEU A 273 -9.43 0.87 15.74
N TYR A 274 -8.21 1.04 16.25
CA TYR A 274 -7.01 1.13 15.42
C TYR A 274 -6.74 -0.14 14.61
N GLN A 275 -7.29 -1.29 15.02
CA GLN A 275 -7.22 -2.52 14.22
C GLN A 275 -8.26 -2.56 13.09
N ASP A 276 -9.32 -1.75 13.17
CA ASP A 276 -10.48 -1.81 12.26
C ASP A 276 -10.24 -0.97 11.00
N SER A 277 -9.07 -1.15 10.40
CA SER A 277 -8.61 -0.51 9.17
C SER A 277 -7.72 -1.45 8.39
N VAL A 278 -7.40 -1.15 7.12
CA VAL A 278 -6.54 -2.05 6.34
C VAL A 278 -5.12 -2.15 6.92
N ILE A 279 -4.51 -1.02 7.32
CA ILE A 279 -3.20 -1.01 7.99
C ILE A 279 -3.30 -1.70 9.35
N GLY A 280 -4.36 -1.42 10.12
CA GLY A 280 -4.55 -2.01 11.44
C GLY A 280 -4.80 -3.51 11.42
N ALA A 281 -5.57 -4.00 10.44
CA ALA A 281 -5.86 -5.40 10.24
C ALA A 281 -4.62 -6.17 9.77
N LEU A 282 -3.78 -5.54 8.93
CA LEU A 282 -2.47 -6.06 8.55
C LEU A 282 -1.55 -6.16 9.77
N LEU A 283 -1.45 -5.12 10.59
CA LEU A 283 -0.69 -5.18 11.85
C LEU A 283 -1.23 -6.26 12.79
N SER A 284 -2.54 -6.57 12.74
CA SER A 284 -3.15 -7.61 13.57
C SER A 284 -2.91 -9.04 13.08
N LEU A 285 -2.28 -9.25 11.91
CA LEU A 285 -1.94 -10.59 11.42
C LEU A 285 -0.77 -11.16 12.23
N SER A 286 -1.05 -12.16 13.06
CA SER A 286 -0.06 -12.75 13.96
C SER A 286 -0.37 -14.22 14.22
N VAL A 287 0.59 -14.93 14.80
CA VAL A 287 0.38 -16.24 15.44
C VAL A 287 -0.47 -16.13 16.71
N LEU A 288 -0.60 -14.90 17.25
CA LEU A 288 -1.45 -14.59 18.39
C LEU A 288 -2.88 -14.26 17.94
N PRO A 289 -3.91 -14.55 18.77
CA PRO A 289 -5.29 -14.26 18.43
C PRO A 289 -5.56 -12.76 18.23
N ARG A 290 -6.39 -12.42 17.23
CA ARG A 290 -6.80 -11.03 16.92
C ARG A 290 -7.68 -10.40 18.00
N THR A 291 -8.38 -11.22 18.78
CA THR A 291 -9.25 -10.79 19.89
C THR A 291 -9.07 -11.69 21.09
N ALA A 292 -9.41 -11.20 22.28
CA ALA A 292 -9.27 -11.94 23.54
C ALA A 292 -10.10 -13.23 23.61
N ILE A 293 -11.13 -13.36 22.77
CA ILE A 293 -12.04 -14.52 22.73
C ILE A 293 -11.71 -15.49 21.59
N SER A 294 -10.76 -15.12 20.71
CA SER A 294 -10.36 -15.95 19.57
C SER A 294 -9.43 -17.08 20.03
N LEU A 295 -9.51 -18.24 19.36
CA LEU A 295 -8.64 -19.38 19.63
C LEU A 295 -7.24 -19.17 19.04
N HIS A 296 -6.29 -19.96 19.54
CA HIS A 296 -4.96 -20.09 18.93
C HIS A 296 -5.02 -21.15 17.82
N GLU A 297 -4.73 -20.75 16.58
CA GLU A 297 -5.07 -21.53 15.37
C GLU A 297 -3.87 -22.24 14.71
N PHE A 298 -2.64 -22.02 15.19
CA PHE A 298 -1.43 -22.49 14.48
C PHE A 298 -0.82 -23.77 15.05
N PHE A 299 -0.98 -24.05 16.33
CA PHE A 299 -0.32 -25.18 16.99
C PHE A 299 -1.34 -26.22 17.46
N ASP A 300 -1.88 -26.98 16.49
CA ASP A 300 -2.90 -28.01 16.71
C ASP A 300 -2.38 -29.20 17.53
N ASN A 301 -1.11 -29.56 17.36
CA ASN A 301 -0.44 -30.60 18.16
C ASN A 301 0.85 -30.04 18.76
N PRO A 302 0.77 -29.21 19.81
CA PRO A 302 1.91 -28.50 20.37
C PRO A 302 2.85 -29.42 21.17
N MET A 303 2.51 -30.70 21.31
CA MET A 303 3.35 -31.74 21.93
C MET A 303 4.28 -32.41 20.91
N ASP A 304 3.98 -32.30 19.62
CA ASP A 304 4.85 -32.74 18.53
C ASP A 304 5.88 -31.64 18.23
N GLN A 305 7.13 -31.88 18.64
CA GLN A 305 8.22 -30.93 18.49
C GLN A 305 8.57 -30.68 17.02
N ALA A 306 8.46 -31.68 16.15
CA ALA A 306 8.77 -31.53 14.72
C ALA A 306 7.70 -30.68 14.04
N ALA A 307 6.41 -30.98 14.27
CA ALA A 307 5.30 -30.19 13.76
C ALA A 307 5.36 -28.74 14.25
N THR A 308 5.65 -28.54 15.54
CA THR A 308 5.81 -27.22 16.15
C THR A 308 6.94 -26.43 15.47
N SER A 309 8.12 -27.02 15.29
CA SER A 309 9.27 -26.34 14.67
C SER A 309 9.02 -25.95 13.21
N MET A 310 8.30 -26.78 12.44
CA MET A 310 7.92 -26.47 11.06
C MET A 310 6.94 -25.30 11.00
N MET A 311 5.94 -25.30 11.89
CA MET A 311 4.97 -24.20 11.98
C MET A 311 5.65 -22.90 12.42
N GLU A 312 6.55 -22.94 13.41
CA GLU A 312 7.32 -21.76 13.85
C GLU A 312 8.11 -21.13 12.70
N SER A 313 8.81 -21.95 11.92
CA SER A 313 9.58 -21.47 10.75
C SER A 313 8.67 -20.82 9.70
N SER A 314 7.49 -21.41 9.45
CA SER A 314 6.51 -20.88 8.51
C SER A 314 5.94 -19.53 8.97
N VAL A 315 5.59 -19.44 10.26
CA VAL A 315 5.12 -18.21 10.89
C VAL A 315 6.19 -17.14 10.85
N TRP A 316 7.45 -17.43 11.20
CA TRP A 316 8.52 -16.43 11.19
C TRP A 316 8.81 -15.88 9.79
N ASN A 317 8.80 -16.74 8.76
CA ASN A 317 8.94 -16.29 7.38
C ASN A 317 7.80 -15.34 6.98
N ALA A 318 6.57 -15.69 7.33
CA ALA A 318 5.40 -14.86 7.06
C ALA A 318 5.43 -13.53 7.85
N SER A 319 5.83 -13.56 9.13
CA SER A 319 6.03 -12.38 9.97
C SER A 319 7.10 -11.45 9.41
N SER A 320 8.28 -11.97 9.06
CA SER A 320 9.35 -11.15 8.47
C SER A 320 8.90 -10.55 7.13
N HIS A 321 8.21 -11.31 6.27
CA HIS A 321 7.64 -10.78 5.02
C HIS A 321 6.63 -9.66 5.27
N LEU A 322 5.71 -9.84 6.20
CA LEU A 322 4.72 -8.83 6.58
C LEU A 322 5.41 -7.58 7.13
N THR A 323 6.26 -7.71 8.15
CA THR A 323 6.96 -6.57 8.78
C THR A 323 7.79 -5.79 7.78
N ASN A 324 8.52 -6.46 6.88
CA ASN A 324 9.33 -5.79 5.86
C ASN A 324 8.48 -4.96 4.89
N ASN A 325 7.29 -5.44 4.50
CA ASN A 325 6.39 -4.67 3.65
C ASN A 325 5.68 -3.55 4.43
N MET A 326 5.25 -3.80 5.66
CA MET A 326 4.67 -2.77 6.52
C MET A 326 5.66 -1.64 6.81
N HIS A 327 6.94 -1.96 7.01
CA HIS A 327 8.00 -0.96 7.13
C HIS A 327 8.14 -0.13 5.85
N LYS A 328 8.11 -0.74 4.66
CA LYS A 328 8.12 0.01 3.39
C LYS A 328 6.91 0.95 3.26
N ILE A 329 5.72 0.47 3.61
CA ILE A 329 4.48 1.28 3.60
C ILE A 329 4.62 2.48 4.54
N PHE A 330 5.04 2.26 5.79
CA PHE A 330 5.24 3.33 6.78
C PHE A 330 6.31 4.31 6.32
N LEU A 331 7.42 3.82 5.77
CA LEU A 331 8.51 4.66 5.27
C LEU A 331 8.06 5.52 4.09
N SER A 332 7.24 4.99 3.18
CA SER A 332 6.66 5.76 2.08
C SER A 332 5.75 6.88 2.56
N LEU A 333 4.89 6.60 3.54
CA LEU A 333 4.04 7.61 4.17
C LEU A 333 4.87 8.69 4.88
N LEU A 334 5.90 8.31 5.64
CA LEU A 334 6.84 9.26 6.28
C LEU A 334 7.57 10.14 5.26
N LYS A 335 7.83 9.62 4.05
CA LYS A 335 8.47 10.34 2.95
C LYS A 335 7.49 11.13 2.07
N GLY A 336 6.17 10.98 2.28
CA GLY A 336 5.11 11.64 1.52
C GLY A 336 4.94 13.15 1.78
N GLY A 337 5.94 13.80 2.39
CA GLY A 337 5.93 15.23 2.73
C GLY A 337 5.49 15.53 4.17
N PRO A 338 5.56 16.82 4.59
CA PRO A 338 5.36 17.20 5.99
C PRO A 338 3.99 16.83 6.55
N GLN A 339 2.92 17.03 5.78
CA GLN A 339 1.55 16.75 6.19
C GLN A 339 1.32 15.24 6.38
N MET A 340 1.75 14.41 5.42
CA MET A 340 1.60 12.95 5.53
C MET A 340 2.39 12.38 6.71
N ARG A 341 3.61 12.85 6.90
CA ARG A 341 4.44 12.50 8.05
C ARG A 341 3.77 12.86 9.38
N ASN A 342 3.27 14.10 9.51
CA ASN A 342 2.56 14.54 10.71
C ASN A 342 1.30 13.69 10.96
N ARG A 343 0.54 13.36 9.91
CA ARG A 343 -0.65 12.51 10.01
C ARG A 343 -0.33 11.10 10.51
N LEU A 344 0.69 10.46 9.94
CA LEU A 344 1.12 9.12 10.37
C LEU A 344 1.67 9.14 11.82
N LEU A 345 2.50 10.12 12.18
CA LEU A 345 3.04 10.22 13.54
C LEU A 345 1.93 10.51 14.56
N THR A 346 0.94 11.32 14.20
CA THR A 346 -0.29 11.52 14.99
C THR A 346 -1.04 10.21 15.18
N TRP A 347 -1.23 9.43 14.11
CA TRP A 347 -1.89 8.13 14.18
C TRP A 347 -1.16 7.17 15.12
N ILE A 348 0.18 7.08 15.01
CA ILE A 348 1.00 6.24 15.90
C ILE A 348 0.91 6.73 17.36
N GLY A 349 1.08 8.04 17.59
CA GLY A 349 1.03 8.64 18.92
C GLY A 349 -0.32 8.41 19.61
N LYS A 350 -1.43 8.68 18.93
CA LYS A 350 -2.77 8.43 19.44
C LYS A 350 -3.05 6.92 19.63
N CYS A 351 -2.56 6.06 18.74
CA CYS A 351 -2.66 4.60 18.88
C CYS A 351 -1.99 4.13 20.19
N LEU A 352 -0.75 4.55 20.44
CA LEU A 352 -0.02 4.18 21.66
C LEU A 352 -0.70 4.74 22.93
N LYS A 353 -1.10 6.02 22.91
CA LYS A 353 -1.81 6.67 24.02
C LYS A 353 -3.10 5.95 24.41
N THR A 354 -3.92 5.60 23.42
CA THR A 354 -5.24 4.98 23.66
C THR A 354 -5.15 3.52 24.08
N ASN A 355 -3.96 2.92 23.95
CA ASN A 355 -3.68 1.54 24.32
C ASN A 355 -2.82 1.40 25.61
N VAL A 356 -2.58 2.49 26.37
CA VAL A 356 -1.80 2.44 27.62
C VAL A 356 -2.36 1.48 28.67
N ALA A 357 -3.66 1.20 28.62
CA ALA A 357 -4.30 0.24 29.52
C ALA A 357 -3.67 -1.17 29.41
N ARG A 358 -3.10 -1.54 28.25
CA ARG A 358 -2.36 -2.80 28.05
C ARG A 358 -1.18 -2.95 29.00
N GLY A 359 -0.47 -1.86 29.29
CA GLY A 359 0.74 -1.86 30.11
C GLY A 359 0.48 -1.83 31.63
N LYS A 360 -0.76 -1.57 32.07
CA LYS A 360 -1.10 -1.48 33.50
C LYS A 360 -1.02 -2.86 34.15
N LEU A 361 -0.29 -2.96 35.27
CA LEU A 361 -0.02 -4.22 35.95
C LEU A 361 -1.30 -5.05 36.13
N TRP A 362 -2.36 -4.49 36.72
CA TRP A 362 -3.62 -5.20 36.97
C TRP A 362 -4.28 -5.77 35.70
N ASN A 363 -4.13 -5.12 34.54
CA ASN A 363 -4.66 -5.61 33.27
C ASN A 363 -3.80 -6.72 32.69
N VAL A 364 -2.48 -6.63 32.85
CA VAL A 364 -1.59 -7.72 32.46
C VAL A 364 -1.87 -8.93 33.34
N GLN A 365 -2.13 -8.74 34.64
CA GLN A 365 -2.41 -9.79 35.63
C GLN A 365 -3.84 -10.32 35.61
N ALA A 366 -4.77 -9.61 34.96
CA ALA A 366 -6.16 -10.04 34.86
C ALA A 366 -6.29 -11.34 34.06
N GLY A 367 -7.40 -12.04 34.26
CA GLY A 367 -7.77 -13.20 33.44
C GLY A 367 -7.90 -12.82 31.95
N GLU A 368 -8.10 -13.83 31.10
CA GLU A 368 -8.06 -13.68 29.63
C GLU A 368 -9.01 -12.59 29.10
N ILE A 369 -10.15 -12.41 29.78
CA ILE A 369 -11.13 -11.37 29.47
C ILE A 369 -11.10 -10.30 30.56
N SER A 370 -10.76 -9.08 30.16
CA SER A 370 -10.77 -7.88 30.99
C SER A 370 -11.25 -6.68 30.16
N PRO A 371 -11.66 -5.56 30.79
CA PRO A 371 -12.02 -4.36 30.05
C PRO A 371 -10.92 -3.92 29.06
N ALA A 372 -9.65 -4.01 29.47
CA ALA A 372 -8.53 -3.67 28.60
C ALA A 372 -8.36 -4.63 27.41
N THR A 373 -8.61 -5.93 27.57
CA THR A 373 -8.53 -6.88 26.45
C THR A 373 -9.70 -6.74 25.47
N LEU A 374 -10.77 -6.01 25.86
CA LEU A 374 -11.91 -5.66 24.99
C LEU A 374 -11.78 -4.30 24.31
N THR A 375 -11.09 -3.32 24.93
CA THR A 375 -10.98 -1.93 24.42
C THR A 375 -9.62 -1.58 23.85
N CYS A 376 -8.64 -2.49 23.91
CA CYS A 376 -7.32 -2.29 23.31
C CYS A 376 -7.11 -3.18 22.09
N VAL A 377 -6.12 -2.82 21.27
CA VAL A 377 -5.60 -3.68 20.21
C VAL A 377 -5.06 -5.00 20.79
N SER A 378 -4.93 -6.01 19.93
CA SER A 378 -4.37 -7.32 20.21
C SER A 378 -2.87 -7.28 20.50
N ASP A 379 -2.37 -8.37 21.07
CA ASP A 379 -0.94 -8.57 21.28
C ASP A 379 -0.18 -8.63 19.95
N GLY A 380 -0.74 -9.34 18.95
CA GLY A 380 -0.17 -9.42 17.61
C GLY A 380 0.00 -8.06 16.94
N PHE A 381 -1.02 -7.20 17.04
CA PHE A 381 -0.94 -5.82 16.55
C PHE A 381 0.23 -5.06 17.16
N MET A 382 0.34 -5.07 18.49
CA MET A 382 1.33 -4.23 19.17
C MET A 382 2.76 -4.75 18.94
N LEU A 383 2.95 -6.07 18.84
CA LEU A 383 4.24 -6.66 18.47
C LEU A 383 4.64 -6.28 17.04
N ASN A 384 3.71 -6.38 16.08
CA ASN A 384 4.00 -6.03 14.68
C ASN A 384 4.27 -4.53 14.49
N LEU A 385 3.50 -3.66 15.18
CA LEU A 385 3.79 -2.22 15.20
C LEU A 385 5.18 -1.97 15.79
N GLY A 386 5.52 -2.63 16.90
CA GLY A 386 6.84 -2.56 17.52
C GLY A 386 7.95 -2.99 16.57
N ALA A 387 7.76 -4.08 15.82
CA ALA A 387 8.71 -4.56 14.83
C ALA A 387 8.93 -3.55 13.68
N VAL A 388 7.86 -2.90 13.20
CA VAL A 388 7.95 -1.84 12.18
C VAL A 388 8.71 -0.62 12.73
N LEU A 389 8.38 -0.16 13.93
CA LEU A 389 9.05 0.96 14.58
C LEU A 389 10.53 0.68 14.88
N LEU A 390 10.85 -0.56 15.27
CA LEU A 390 12.22 -1.04 15.42
C LEU A 390 13.00 -0.98 14.10
N GLN A 391 12.39 -1.33 12.96
CA GLN A 391 13.02 -1.16 11.65
C GLN A 391 13.26 0.33 11.31
N LEU A 392 12.31 1.22 11.63
CA LEU A 392 12.47 2.67 11.47
C LEU A 392 13.58 3.25 12.36
N CYS A 393 13.93 2.59 13.46
CA CYS A 393 15.05 2.97 14.34
C CYS A 393 16.43 2.54 13.82
N GLN A 394 16.52 1.53 12.94
CA GLN A 394 17.79 1.01 12.45
C GLN A 394 18.79 2.07 11.96
N PRO A 395 18.37 3.14 11.23
CA PRO A 395 19.30 4.15 10.73
C PRO A 395 20.10 4.89 11.81
N PHE A 396 19.72 4.80 13.09
CA PHE A 396 20.40 5.40 14.25
C PHE A 396 20.63 4.41 15.40
N CYS A 397 20.40 3.11 15.17
CA CYS A 397 20.59 2.03 16.14
C CYS A 397 21.30 0.81 15.50
N THR A 398 22.09 1.01 14.44
CA THR A 398 22.79 -0.14 13.80
C THR A 398 23.86 -0.70 14.74
N THR A 399 24.60 0.18 15.41
CA THR A 399 25.52 -0.13 16.50
C THR A 399 25.11 0.61 17.77
N ALA A 400 25.59 0.14 18.92
CA ALA A 400 25.26 0.74 20.21
C ALA A 400 25.79 2.19 20.36
N ASP A 401 26.84 2.53 19.62
CA ASP A 401 27.56 3.80 19.62
C ASP A 401 27.28 4.65 18.35
N ASP A 402 26.21 4.34 17.60
CA ASP A 402 25.86 5.08 16.38
C ASP A 402 25.73 6.58 16.69
N PRO A 403 26.53 7.46 16.05
CA PRO A 403 26.53 8.90 16.36
C PRO A 403 25.17 9.58 16.15
N LYS A 404 24.29 9.02 15.32
CA LYS A 404 22.95 9.59 15.12
C LYS A 404 22.06 9.41 16.35
N SER A 405 22.36 8.46 17.23
CA SER A 405 21.66 8.32 18.52
C SER A 405 21.83 9.54 19.42
N LEU A 406 22.91 10.31 19.24
CA LEU A 406 23.12 11.59 19.92
C LEU A 406 22.10 12.66 19.53
N LYS A 407 21.33 12.47 18.45
CA LYS A 407 20.22 13.37 18.08
C LYS A 407 18.97 13.17 18.92
N ILE A 408 18.92 12.10 19.73
CA ILE A 408 17.79 11.80 20.60
C ILE A 408 17.83 12.77 21.79
N ASP A 409 16.79 13.59 21.89
CA ASP A 409 16.66 14.57 22.97
C ASP A 409 15.98 13.94 24.20
N PRO A 410 16.62 13.96 25.39
CA PRO A 410 16.10 13.31 26.59
C PRO A 410 14.89 14.02 27.21
N THR A 411 14.58 15.25 26.77
CA THR A 411 13.51 16.06 27.36
C THR A 411 12.13 15.83 26.72
N TYR A 412 12.05 15.02 25.67
CA TYR A 412 10.79 14.71 24.96
C TYR A 412 9.66 14.26 25.88
N GLY A 413 9.97 13.35 26.81
CA GLY A 413 8.99 12.79 27.75
C GLY A 413 8.44 13.79 28.77
N ALA A 414 9.05 14.97 28.93
CA ALA A 414 8.61 15.99 29.87
C ALA A 414 7.59 16.99 29.27
N VAL A 415 7.34 16.93 27.96
CA VAL A 415 6.45 17.87 27.26
C VAL A 415 5.00 17.59 27.64
N THR A 416 4.30 18.61 28.12
CA THR A 416 2.88 18.52 28.48
C THR A 416 1.99 18.57 27.24
N PRO A 417 0.74 18.09 27.29
CA PRO A 417 -0.16 18.03 26.13
C PRO A 417 -0.38 19.39 25.47
N GLU A 418 -0.41 20.46 26.27
CA GLU A 418 -0.64 21.83 25.80
C GLU A 418 0.52 22.35 24.94
N GLU A 419 1.73 21.83 25.16
CA GLU A 419 2.94 22.24 24.45
C GLU A 419 3.25 21.33 23.24
N CYS A 420 2.61 20.16 23.15
CA CYS A 420 2.96 19.12 22.20
C CYS A 420 2.88 19.60 20.74
N ALA A 421 1.79 20.29 20.37
CA ALA A 421 1.60 20.79 19.02
C ALA A 421 2.69 21.79 18.60
N ALA A 422 3.05 22.72 19.50
CA ALA A 422 4.08 23.72 19.24
C ALA A 422 5.48 23.10 19.10
N LYS A 423 5.75 22.01 19.81
CA LYS A 423 7.06 21.35 19.87
C LYS A 423 7.23 20.17 18.90
N SER A 424 6.23 19.91 18.05
CA SER A 424 6.20 18.73 17.16
C SER A 424 6.29 17.40 17.91
N VAL A 425 5.49 17.25 18.98
CA VAL A 425 5.36 16.03 19.77
C VAL A 425 4.02 15.38 19.49
N HIS A 426 4.02 14.16 18.96
CA HIS A 426 2.77 13.44 18.67
C HIS A 426 2.39 12.41 19.75
N LEU A 427 3.35 11.97 20.57
CA LEU A 427 3.11 11.09 21.72
C LEU A 427 2.95 11.91 23.01
N ASP A 428 1.77 12.50 23.20
CA ASP A 428 1.48 13.48 24.25
C ASP A 428 1.26 12.89 25.66
N CYS A 429 1.47 11.59 25.86
CA CYS A 429 1.12 10.91 27.11
C CYS A 429 2.30 10.63 28.05
N LEU A 430 3.53 10.89 27.62
CA LEU A 430 4.73 10.51 28.39
C LEU A 430 4.95 11.37 29.64
N HIS A 431 4.46 12.61 29.68
CA HIS A 431 4.61 13.51 30.83
C HIS A 431 3.97 12.96 32.13
N ASN A 432 3.02 12.03 32.01
CA ASN A 432 2.35 11.39 33.14
C ASN A 432 2.98 10.05 33.55
N GLU A 433 4.06 9.61 32.88
CA GLU A 433 4.73 8.36 33.20
C GLU A 433 5.58 8.49 34.46
N THR A 434 5.69 7.38 35.19
CA THR A 434 6.53 7.33 36.39
C THR A 434 8.00 7.52 36.01
N CYS A 435 8.65 8.50 36.62
CA CYS A 435 10.04 8.85 36.33
C CYS A 435 11.02 8.15 37.28
N LEU A 436 12.27 7.94 36.82
CA LEU A 436 13.36 7.39 37.64
C LEU A 436 13.73 8.29 38.83
N LEU A 437 13.70 9.60 38.61
CA LEU A 437 13.94 10.62 39.62
C LEU A 437 12.64 11.37 39.92
N PRO A 438 12.37 11.71 41.19
CA PRO A 438 11.25 12.57 41.55
C PRO A 438 11.42 13.98 40.96
N LEU A 439 10.33 14.74 40.92
CA LEU A 439 10.42 16.17 40.62
C LEU A 439 11.26 16.87 41.69
N ARG A 440 12.15 17.78 41.27
CA ARG A 440 12.91 18.61 42.21
C ARG A 440 11.94 19.64 42.80
N GLU A 441 12.04 19.89 44.09
CA GLU A 441 11.31 20.96 44.78
C GLU A 441 12.20 22.19 44.88
N GLY A 442 11.63 23.37 44.59
CA GLY A 442 12.29 24.66 44.77
C GLY A 442 12.33 25.08 46.24
N GLU A 443 13.06 26.17 46.53
CA GLU A 443 13.15 26.74 47.89
C GLU A 443 11.78 27.20 48.45
N ASP A 444 10.80 27.43 47.56
CA ASP A 444 9.42 27.80 47.84
C ASP A 444 8.47 26.60 48.00
N GLY A 445 9.00 25.36 47.94
CA GLY A 445 8.22 24.13 48.00
C GLY A 445 7.43 23.82 46.73
N GLN A 446 7.61 24.60 45.65
CA GLN A 446 6.96 24.32 44.36
C GLN A 446 7.80 23.34 43.54
N SER A 447 7.15 22.43 42.81
CA SER A 447 7.88 21.52 41.91
C SER A 447 8.49 22.29 40.74
N VAL A 448 9.80 22.12 40.55
CA VAL A 448 10.54 22.70 39.43
C VAL A 448 10.13 22.00 38.14
N LYS A 449 9.63 22.77 37.18
CA LYS A 449 9.28 22.28 35.84
C LYS A 449 10.51 21.69 35.17
N ARG A 450 10.36 20.49 34.59
CA ARG A 450 11.44 19.83 33.85
C ARG A 450 11.76 20.62 32.57
N PRO A 451 13.05 20.73 32.20
CA PRO A 451 13.43 21.38 30.95
C PRO A 451 12.84 20.63 29.75
N THR A 452 12.56 21.37 28.68
CA THR A 452 12.07 20.85 27.40
C THR A 452 12.69 21.65 26.27
N ALA A 453 13.06 20.98 25.19
CA ALA A 453 13.58 21.61 23.97
C ALA A 453 12.51 22.48 23.27
N GLU A 454 12.96 23.33 22.33
CA GLU A 454 12.06 24.15 21.50
C GLU A 454 11.24 23.30 20.53
N THR A 455 11.86 22.31 19.89
CA THR A 455 11.21 21.37 18.97
C THR A 455 11.93 20.02 18.98
N TYR A 456 11.25 18.96 18.55
CA TYR A 456 11.83 17.63 18.46
C TYR A 456 11.91 17.11 17.03
N ASN A 457 12.98 16.37 16.74
CA ASN A 457 13.19 15.76 15.45
C ASN A 457 12.58 14.34 15.39
N PHE A 458 12.46 13.80 14.17
CA PHE A 458 11.91 12.46 13.95
C PHE A 458 12.70 11.34 14.65
N VAL A 459 14.03 11.47 14.82
CA VAL A 459 14.84 10.45 15.51
C VAL A 459 14.42 10.35 16.97
N THR A 460 14.23 11.49 17.65
CA THR A 460 13.69 11.54 19.01
C THR A 460 12.29 10.94 19.08
N GLU A 461 11.37 11.38 18.21
CA GLU A 461 9.99 10.86 18.22
C GLU A 461 9.94 9.36 17.99
N CYS A 462 10.66 8.86 16.97
CA CYS A 462 10.72 7.46 16.62
C CYS A 462 11.28 6.64 17.79
N PHE A 463 12.36 7.11 18.44
CA PHE A 463 12.94 6.45 19.61
C PHE A 463 11.92 6.29 20.74
N PHE A 464 11.28 7.38 21.19
CA PHE A 464 10.33 7.33 22.31
C PHE A 464 9.04 6.58 21.98
N MET A 465 8.50 6.72 20.76
CA MET A 465 7.36 5.93 20.30
C MET A 465 7.69 4.44 20.27
N THR A 466 8.89 4.07 19.81
CA THR A 466 9.33 2.67 19.78
C THR A 466 9.46 2.11 21.19
N GLN A 467 10.08 2.85 22.11
CA GLN A 467 10.16 2.44 23.53
C GLN A 467 8.76 2.25 24.14
N LYS A 468 7.83 3.19 23.88
CA LYS A 468 6.45 3.06 24.37
C LYS A 468 5.73 1.87 23.75
N CYS A 469 5.96 1.58 22.47
CA CYS A 469 5.38 0.41 21.81
C CYS A 469 5.93 -0.90 22.39
N ILE A 470 7.23 -0.99 22.69
CA ILE A 470 7.87 -2.13 23.35
C ILE A 470 7.27 -2.36 24.74
N ASP A 471 7.04 -1.29 25.51
CA ASP A 471 6.38 -1.32 26.82
C ASP A 471 4.95 -1.91 26.73
N LEU A 472 4.17 -1.52 25.72
CA LEU A 472 2.78 -1.98 25.54
C LEU A 472 2.64 -3.32 24.80
N GLY A 473 3.70 -3.76 24.12
CA GLY A 473 3.75 -4.94 23.27
C GLY A 473 4.62 -6.04 23.87
N VAL A 474 5.94 -5.92 23.67
CA VAL A 474 6.93 -6.95 24.03
C VAL A 474 6.90 -7.27 25.53
N ARG A 475 6.92 -6.25 26.40
CA ARG A 475 6.90 -6.47 27.87
C ARG A 475 5.62 -7.20 28.29
N VAL A 476 4.46 -6.73 27.81
CA VAL A 476 3.16 -7.35 28.12
C VAL A 476 3.11 -8.81 27.66
N CYS A 477 3.60 -9.11 26.46
CA CYS A 477 3.63 -10.46 25.93
C CYS A 477 4.62 -11.36 26.68
N ALA A 478 5.77 -10.84 27.09
CA ALA A 478 6.76 -11.57 27.88
C ALA A 478 6.20 -11.93 29.27
N GLU A 479 5.50 -11.00 29.93
CA GLU A 479 4.80 -11.27 31.19
C GLU A 479 3.71 -12.34 31.02
N LYS A 480 2.93 -12.27 29.93
CA LYS A 480 1.92 -13.29 29.58
C LYS A 480 2.56 -14.66 29.32
N LEU A 481 3.69 -14.71 28.61
CA LEU A 481 4.44 -15.95 28.37
C LEU A 481 4.90 -16.58 29.69
N TRP A 482 5.48 -15.77 30.58
CA TRP A 482 5.94 -16.24 31.88
C TRP A 482 4.80 -16.86 32.71
N ARG A 483 3.65 -16.18 32.77
CA ARG A 483 2.47 -16.71 33.50
C ARG A 483 1.89 -17.95 32.83
N SER A 484 1.77 -17.95 31.50
CA SER A 484 1.34 -19.13 30.74
C SER A 484 2.23 -20.34 31.04
N GLY A 485 3.55 -20.15 31.13
CA GLY A 485 4.48 -21.20 31.54
C GLY A 485 4.26 -21.71 32.97
N GLN A 486 4.00 -20.82 33.93
CA GLN A 486 3.67 -21.23 35.30
C GLN A 486 2.36 -22.02 35.39
N GLU A 487 1.32 -21.59 34.67
CA GLU A 487 0.03 -22.25 34.60
C GLU A 487 0.12 -23.62 33.93
N LEU A 488 0.86 -23.70 32.82
CA LEU A 488 1.15 -24.95 32.12
C LEU A 488 1.88 -25.95 33.04
N GLY A 489 2.92 -25.51 33.74
CA GLY A 489 3.65 -26.38 34.68
C GLY A 489 2.81 -26.84 35.87
N ARG A 490 1.79 -26.07 36.29
CA ARG A 490 0.79 -26.52 37.28
C ARG A 490 -0.17 -27.54 36.68
N ALA A 491 -0.67 -27.29 35.46
CA ALA A 491 -1.59 -28.18 34.76
C ALA A 491 -0.95 -29.55 34.43
N GLN A 492 0.32 -29.57 34.01
CA GLN A 492 1.06 -30.81 33.75
C GLN A 492 1.27 -31.65 35.02
N ARG A 493 1.58 -31.00 36.15
CA ARG A 493 1.68 -31.70 37.45
C ARG A 493 0.33 -32.29 37.87
N ALA A 494 -0.74 -31.49 37.81
CA ALA A 494 -2.08 -31.95 38.13
C ALA A 494 -2.52 -33.12 37.23
N LEU A 495 -2.19 -33.09 35.94
CA LEU A 495 -2.44 -34.20 35.01
C LEU A 495 -1.68 -35.47 35.42
N SER A 496 -0.42 -35.35 35.81
CA SER A 496 0.39 -36.48 36.30
C SER A 496 -0.20 -37.11 37.56
N ASP A 497 -0.62 -36.28 38.53
CA ASP A 497 -1.20 -36.75 39.79
C ASP A 497 -2.55 -37.45 39.57
N VAL A 498 -3.40 -36.89 38.69
CA VAL A 498 -4.70 -37.47 38.33
C VAL A 498 -4.57 -38.74 37.50
N ALA A 499 -3.58 -38.82 36.61
CA ALA A 499 -3.31 -40.03 35.83
C ALA A 499 -2.95 -41.24 36.70
N ALA A 500 -2.41 -41.00 37.90
CA ALA A 500 -2.11 -42.03 38.89
C ALA A 500 -3.30 -42.45 39.77
N ALA A 501 -4.38 -41.65 39.82
CA ALA A 501 -5.45 -41.82 40.82
C ALA A 501 -6.88 -41.89 40.27
N ALA A 502 -7.22 -41.20 39.17
CA ALA A 502 -8.59 -41.06 38.68
C ALA A 502 -8.67 -40.92 37.14
N HIS A 503 -8.81 -42.06 36.45
CA HIS A 503 -8.82 -42.12 34.97
C HIS A 503 -9.89 -41.24 34.27
N HIS A 504 -11.06 -41.02 34.88
CA HIS A 504 -12.14 -40.22 34.27
C HIS A 504 -11.85 -38.70 34.23
N LEU A 505 -10.91 -38.21 35.04
CA LEU A 505 -10.49 -36.80 35.05
C LEU A 505 -9.27 -36.53 34.17
N VAL A 506 -8.65 -37.58 33.62
CA VAL A 506 -7.43 -37.46 32.80
C VAL A 506 -7.70 -36.70 31.50
N GLU A 507 -8.81 -36.97 30.83
CA GLU A 507 -9.10 -36.35 29.53
C GLU A 507 -9.37 -34.84 29.64
N PRO A 508 -10.23 -34.34 30.56
CA PRO A 508 -10.38 -32.90 30.79
C PRO A 508 -9.06 -32.19 31.18
N MET A 509 -8.23 -32.83 32.00
CA MET A 509 -6.93 -32.27 32.41
C MET A 509 -5.94 -32.25 31.24
N ARG A 510 -5.98 -33.26 30.37
CA ARG A 510 -5.19 -33.31 29.13
C ARG A 510 -5.59 -32.18 28.18
N GLN A 511 -6.88 -31.96 27.97
CA GLN A 511 -7.38 -30.86 27.13
C GLN A 511 -6.96 -29.48 27.67
N ARG A 512 -7.01 -29.29 29.00
CA ARG A 512 -6.51 -28.08 29.65
C ARG A 512 -5.01 -27.88 29.44
N ALA A 513 -4.20 -28.93 29.65
CA ALA A 513 -2.75 -28.87 29.43
C ALA A 513 -2.41 -28.59 27.96
N HIS A 514 -3.16 -29.19 27.03
CA HIS A 514 -3.03 -28.97 25.59
C HIS A 514 -3.30 -27.50 25.23
N HIS A 515 -4.43 -26.95 25.68
CA HIS A 515 -4.78 -25.54 25.45
C HIS A 515 -3.71 -24.57 25.99
N LEU A 516 -3.22 -24.79 27.21
CA LEU A 516 -2.15 -23.99 27.80
C LEU A 516 -0.83 -24.13 27.03
N MET A 517 -0.52 -25.32 26.51
CA MET A 517 0.66 -25.55 25.70
C MET A 517 0.56 -24.81 24.36
N THR A 518 -0.56 -24.91 23.65
CA THR A 518 -0.81 -24.15 22.40
C THR A 518 -0.59 -22.65 22.64
N LYS A 519 -1.20 -22.10 23.70
CA LYS A 519 -1.03 -20.69 24.09
C LYS A 519 0.43 -20.33 24.39
N PHE A 520 1.12 -21.16 25.16
CA PHE A 520 2.54 -20.98 25.50
C PHE A 520 3.43 -20.96 24.25
N VAL A 521 3.26 -21.93 23.36
CA VAL A 521 4.04 -22.03 22.12
C VAL A 521 3.72 -20.87 21.17
N SER A 522 2.45 -20.43 21.05
CA SER A 522 2.11 -19.23 20.28
C SER A 522 2.80 -17.96 20.80
N LEU A 523 2.75 -17.72 22.12
CA LEU A 523 3.42 -16.57 22.75
C LEU A 523 4.94 -16.63 22.55
N ARG A 524 5.52 -17.82 22.71
CA ARG A 524 6.95 -18.06 22.47
C ARG A 524 7.32 -17.77 21.02
N CYS A 525 6.57 -18.31 20.06
CA CYS A 525 6.79 -18.11 18.64
C CYS A 525 6.73 -16.63 18.27
N ALA A 526 5.73 -15.89 18.77
CA ALA A 526 5.59 -14.45 18.50
C ALA A 526 6.75 -13.61 19.05
N LEU A 527 7.30 -13.97 20.21
CA LEU A 527 8.39 -13.23 20.86
C LEU A 527 9.78 -13.59 20.33
N LEU A 528 9.95 -14.75 19.70
CA LEU A 528 11.24 -15.28 19.27
C LEU A 528 11.53 -15.10 17.77
N GLU A 529 10.80 -14.22 17.09
CA GLU A 529 11.13 -13.83 15.72
C GLU A 529 12.51 -13.13 15.70
N LYS A 530 13.40 -13.60 14.83
CA LYS A 530 14.83 -13.29 14.87
C LYS A 530 15.13 -11.83 14.55
N ASP A 531 14.49 -11.26 13.54
CA ASP A 531 14.77 -9.89 13.09
C ASP A 531 14.27 -8.87 14.12
N MET A 532 13.07 -9.09 14.66
CA MET A 532 12.51 -8.31 15.77
C MET A 532 13.42 -8.35 16.99
N LEU A 533 13.85 -9.54 17.43
CA LEU A 533 14.77 -9.68 18.57
C LEU A 533 16.11 -8.99 18.33
N THR A 534 16.67 -9.12 17.12
CA THR A 534 17.94 -8.48 16.76
C THR A 534 17.81 -6.95 16.85
N ASN A 535 16.74 -6.39 16.30
CA ASN A 535 16.51 -4.94 16.35
C ASN A 535 16.17 -4.46 17.76
N LEU A 536 15.45 -5.25 18.56
CA LEU A 536 15.17 -4.96 19.96
C LEU A 536 16.46 -4.86 20.78
N HIS A 537 17.36 -5.84 20.66
CA HIS A 537 18.65 -5.81 21.37
C HIS A 537 19.51 -4.62 20.93
N ARG A 538 19.51 -4.30 19.63
CA ARG A 538 20.21 -3.13 19.09
C ARG A 538 19.68 -1.83 19.71
N LEU A 539 18.37 -1.62 19.71
CA LEU A 539 17.76 -0.45 20.32
C LEU A 539 18.04 -0.37 21.82
N GLN A 540 17.99 -1.49 22.55
CA GLN A 540 18.32 -1.54 23.97
C GLN A 540 19.79 -1.16 24.23
N ALA A 541 20.72 -1.72 23.45
CA ALA A 541 22.14 -1.37 23.56
C ALA A 541 22.39 0.11 23.25
N THR A 542 21.78 0.65 22.18
CA THR A 542 21.83 2.09 21.87
C THR A 542 21.22 2.93 22.98
N ALA A 543 20.09 2.52 23.57
CA ALA A 543 19.46 3.23 24.68
C ALA A 543 20.36 3.26 25.91
N CYS A 544 21.06 2.16 26.23
CA CYS A 544 22.03 2.12 27.33
C CYS A 544 23.19 3.09 27.09
N THR A 545 23.82 3.05 25.91
CA THR A 545 24.89 3.99 25.55
C THR A 545 24.41 5.44 25.62
N TRP A 546 23.26 5.72 25.00
CA TRP A 546 22.65 7.05 24.99
C TRP A 546 22.36 7.55 26.42
N LEU A 547 21.80 6.72 27.30
CA LEU A 547 21.55 7.09 28.70
C LEU A 547 22.82 7.46 29.46
N VAL A 548 23.95 6.79 29.19
CA VAL A 548 25.25 7.17 29.76
C VAL A 548 25.65 8.57 29.28
N GLN A 549 25.50 8.85 27.98
CA GLN A 549 25.79 10.17 27.42
C GLN A 549 24.87 11.26 28.00
N VAL A 550 23.60 10.95 28.27
CA VAL A 550 22.68 11.87 28.97
C VAL A 550 23.13 12.12 30.41
N ALA A 551 23.56 11.08 31.13
CA ALA A 551 23.90 11.16 32.55
C ALA A 551 25.20 11.94 32.82
N ILE A 552 26.18 11.85 31.92
CA ILE A 552 27.47 12.55 32.06
C ILE A 552 27.45 13.98 31.47
N ARG A 553 26.40 14.33 30.72
CA ARG A 553 26.24 15.67 30.16
C ARG A 553 26.12 16.68 31.31
N PRO A 554 26.86 17.80 31.28
CA PRO A 554 26.67 18.85 32.27
C PRO A 554 25.26 19.44 32.20
N ASP A 555 24.72 19.82 33.35
CA ASP A 555 23.46 20.56 33.41
C ASP A 555 23.67 21.95 32.80
N PRO A 556 22.86 22.36 31.81
CA PRO A 556 23.03 23.66 31.18
C PRO A 556 22.58 24.79 32.12
N GLU A 557 23.34 25.89 32.13
CA GLU A 557 23.08 27.07 32.98
C GLU A 557 21.82 27.85 32.55
N SER A 558 21.38 27.70 31.30
CA SER A 558 20.22 28.37 30.72
C SER A 558 19.39 27.42 29.85
N PRO A 559 18.10 27.74 29.58
CA PRO A 559 17.29 26.98 28.65
C PRO A 559 17.94 26.88 27.27
N GLN A 560 17.94 25.68 26.68
CA GLN A 560 18.56 25.39 25.39
C GLN A 560 17.53 25.04 24.32
N ALA A 561 17.84 25.35 23.06
CA ALA A 561 17.01 24.96 21.92
C ALA A 561 16.91 23.43 21.76
N SER A 562 17.96 22.71 22.16
CA SER A 562 18.06 21.25 22.17
C SER A 562 18.87 20.81 23.39
N TYR A 563 18.46 19.71 24.00
CA TYR A 563 19.14 19.03 25.09
C TYR A 563 19.75 17.70 24.63
N ALA A 564 19.79 17.41 23.33
CA ALA A 564 20.42 16.18 22.83
C ALA A 564 21.95 16.17 23.16
N PRO A 565 22.54 15.03 23.56
CA PRO A 565 23.97 14.97 23.88
C PRO A 565 24.84 15.34 22.66
N THR A 566 25.96 16.05 22.85
CA THR A 566 26.77 16.60 21.73
C THR A 566 28.10 15.87 21.50
N THR A 567 28.56 15.07 22.45
CA THR A 567 29.85 14.34 22.38
C THR A 567 29.67 12.92 22.86
N VAL A 568 30.25 11.95 22.15
CA VAL A 568 30.47 10.59 22.67
C VAL A 568 31.64 10.67 23.65
N VAL A 569 31.40 10.43 24.93
CA VAL A 569 32.46 10.14 25.91
C VAL A 569 32.79 8.66 25.91
#